data_AF-A0A376SAN1-F1
#
_entry.id   AF-A0A376SAN1-F1
#
_cell.length_a   1.000
_cell.length_b   1.000
_cell.length_c   1.000
_cell.angle_alpha   90.00
_cell.angle_beta   90.00
_cell.angle_gamma   90.00
#
_symmetry.space_group_name_H-M   'P 1'
#
loop_
_entity.id
_entity.type
_entity.pdbx_description
1 polymer ?
#
loop_
_entity_poly.entity_id
_entity_poly.type
_entity_poly.pdbx_seq_one_letter_code
_entity_poly.pdbx_strand_id
1 'polypeptide(L)' 'MVLIRQFRVATWVNGNESGQLIETCAGLLDNDEPEVCIRKEAIEETGYEVGEVRKII' A
#
# COMPACT_ATOMS: atom_id res chain seq x y z
N MET A 1 2.53 5.52 13.01
CA MET A 1 1.93 4.85 11.83
C MET A 1 2.37 5.64 10.62
N VAL A 2 2.89 4.97 9.60
CA VAL A 2 3.21 5.58 8.30
C VAL A 2 2.12 5.13 7.33
N LEU A 3 1.52 6.09 6.63
CA LEU A 3 0.52 5.86 5.59
C LEU A 3 1.00 6.52 4.30
N ILE A 4 0.42 6.11 3.19
CA ILE A 4 0.68 6.70 1.88
C ILE A 4 -0.54 7.47 1.38
N ARG A 5 -0.34 8.36 0.41
CA ARG A 5 -1.42 9.08 -0.27
C ARG A 5 -1.22 9.01 -1.77
N GLN A 6 -2.17 8.42 -2.47
CA GLN A 6 -2.11 8.19 -3.92
C GLN A 6 -3.44 8.54 -4.59
N PHE A 7 -3.41 8.83 -5.90
CA PHE A 7 -4.63 9.04 -6.67
C PHE A 7 -5.30 7.70 -7.01
N ARG A 8 -6.59 7.55 -6.67
CA ARG A 8 -7.41 6.37 -6.94
C ARG A 8 -8.63 6.75 -7.77
N VAL A 9 -8.60 6.43 -9.07
CA VAL A 9 -9.65 6.78 -10.05
C VAL A 9 -11.04 6.33 -9.63
N ALA A 10 -11.16 5.15 -9.01
CA ALA A 10 -12.44 4.61 -8.56
C ALA A 10 -13.10 5.49 -7.48
N THR A 11 -12.30 6.09 -6.59
CA THR A 11 -12.84 7.02 -5.57
C THR A 11 -13.19 8.37 -6.19
N TRP A 12 -12.38 8.82 -7.15
CA TRP A 12 -12.60 10.10 -7.84
C TRP A 12 -13.93 10.15 -8.56
N VAL A 13 -14.25 9.11 -9.33
CA VAL A 13 -15.55 9.01 -10.04
C VAL A 13 -16.74 8.73 -9.11
N ASN A 14 -16.49 8.49 -7.82
CA ASN A 14 -17.49 8.09 -6.83
C ASN A 14 -17.53 9.02 -5.60
N GLY A 15 -17.26 10.31 -5.79
CA GLY A 15 -17.48 11.35 -4.77
C GLY A 15 -16.26 11.78 -3.95
N ASN A 16 -15.06 11.27 -4.23
CA ASN A 16 -13.81 11.85 -3.71
C ASN A 16 -13.29 12.93 -4.67
N GLU A 17 -13.60 14.20 -4.41
CA GLU A 17 -13.29 15.33 -5.31
C GLU A 17 -11.83 15.36 -5.80
N SER A 18 -10.87 15.11 -4.91
CA SER A 18 -9.44 15.12 -5.24
C SER A 18 -8.93 13.82 -5.87
N GLY A 19 -9.68 12.72 -5.69
CA GLY A 19 -9.24 11.36 -5.97
C GLY A 19 -8.07 10.87 -5.11
N GLN A 20 -7.50 11.71 -4.23
CA GLN A 20 -6.42 11.31 -3.33
C GLN A 20 -7.00 10.48 -2.19
N LEU A 21 -6.40 9.32 -1.95
CA LEU A 21 -6.79 8.42 -0.87
C LEU A 21 -5.60 8.22 0.07
N ILE A 22 -5.84 8.38 1.37
CA ILE A 22 -4.88 7.98 2.40
C ILE A 22 -5.13 6.49 2.68
N GLU A 23 -4.09 5.67 2.57
CA GLU A 23 -4.19 4.22 2.65
C GLU A 23 -2.94 3.59 3.29
N THR A 24 -3.07 2.33 3.70
CA THR A 24 -1.91 1.50 4.08
C THR A 24 -1.14 1.12 2.83
N CYS A 25 0.20 1.06 2.92
CA CYS A 25 1.04 0.51 1.85
C CYS A 25 0.54 -0.89 1.44
N ALA A 26 0.41 -1.10 0.13
CA ALA A 26 -0.17 -2.32 -0.43
C ALA A 26 0.24 -2.48 -1.89
N GLY A 27 0.43 -3.72 -2.32
CA GLY A 27 0.70 -4.08 -3.72
C GLY A 27 -0.04 -5.34 -4.15
N LEU A 28 -0.03 -5.60 -5.45
CA LEU A 28 -0.51 -6.87 -6.00
C LEU A 28 0.54 -7.94 -5.74
N LEU A 29 0.09 -9.17 -5.47
CA LEU A 29 1.02 -10.26 -5.22
C LEU A 29 1.87 -10.58 -6.45
N ASP A 30 1.37 -10.42 -7.68
CA ASP A 30 2.13 -10.63 -8.92
C ASP A 30 2.93 -11.95 -8.99
N ASN A 31 2.39 -13.02 -8.36
CA ASN A 31 2.97 -14.36 -8.16
C ASN A 31 4.05 -14.46 -7.06
N ASP A 32 4.31 -13.40 -6.31
CA ASP A 32 5.11 -13.44 -5.09
C ASP A 32 4.31 -13.98 -3.90
N GLU A 33 5.02 -14.55 -2.93
CA GLU A 33 4.45 -14.87 -1.62
C GLU A 33 4.10 -13.57 -0.85
N PRO A 34 3.04 -13.55 -0.02
CA PRO A 34 2.55 -12.31 0.60
C PRO A 34 3.58 -11.50 1.38
N GLU A 35 4.48 -12.17 2.11
CA GLU A 35 5.53 -11.49 2.88
C GLU A 35 6.63 -10.90 1.98
N VAL A 36 6.94 -11.57 0.86
CA VAL A 36 7.93 -11.07 -0.11
C VAL A 36 7.39 -9.81 -0.78
N CYS A 37 6.14 -9.88 -1.26
CA CYS A 37 5.45 -8.74 -1.87
C CYS A 37 5.41 -7.53 -0.92
N ILE A 38 4.91 -7.68 0.31
CA ILE A 38 4.72 -6.52 1.21
C ILE A 38 6.04 -5.88 1.66
N ARG A 39 7.13 -6.65 1.77
CA ARG A 39 8.46 -6.11 2.10
C ARG A 39 9.00 -5.25 0.97
N LYS A 40 8.79 -5.67 -0.29
CA LYS A 40 9.17 -4.93 -1.49
C LYS A 40 8.34 -3.64 -1.60
N GLU A 41 7.03 -3.72 -1.45
CA GLU A 41 6.15 -2.54 -1.50
C GLU A 41 6.47 -1.53 -0.40
N ALA A 42 6.80 -2.00 0.81
CA ALA A 42 7.16 -1.11 1.92
C ALA A 42 8.36 -0.22 1.60
N ILE A 43 9.42 -0.77 0.98
CA ILE A 43 10.57 0.05 0.57
C ILE A 43 10.24 0.95 -0.62
N GLU A 44 9.45 0.47 -1.59
CA GLU A 44 9.10 1.23 -2.80
C GLU A 44 8.15 2.41 -2.51
N GLU A 45 7.13 2.23 -1.68
CA GLU A 45 6.11 3.25 -1.44
C GLU A 45 6.40 4.14 -0.23
N THR A 46 7.10 3.60 0.79
CA THR A 46 7.34 4.33 2.06
C THR A 46 8.80 4.65 2.33
N GLY A 47 9.74 4.00 1.61
CA GLY A 47 11.18 4.15 1.84
C GLY A 47 11.70 3.38 3.07
N TYR A 48 10.88 2.54 3.69
CA TYR A 48 11.27 1.76 4.88
C TYR A 48 11.58 0.30 4.52
N GLU A 49 12.79 -0.15 4.87
CA GLU A 49 13.12 -1.57 4.94
C GLU A 49 12.58 -2.13 6.27
N VAL A 50 11.51 -2.92 6.21
CA VAL A 50 10.80 -3.41 7.41
C VAL A 50 11.49 -4.65 8.01
N GLY A 51 11.53 -4.71 9.34
CA GLY A 51 12.13 -5.81 10.10
C GLY A 51 11.18 -7.00 10.32
N GLU A 52 10.96 -7.38 11.58
CA GLU A 52 10.00 -8.44 11.93
C GLU A 52 8.58 -8.03 11.51
N VAL A 53 7.89 -8.92 10.80
CA VAL A 53 6.51 -8.70 10.35
C VAL A 53 5.57 -9.68 11.05
N ARG A 54 4.34 -9.23 11.29
CA ARG A 54 3.28 -10.04 11.90
C ARG A 54 2.09 -10.11 10.96
N LYS A 55 1.81 -11.31 10.44
CA LYS A 55 0.57 -11.57 9.71
C LYS A 55 -0.62 -11.46 10.67
N ILE A 56 -1.60 -10.64 10.30
CA ILE A 56 -2.91 -10.58 10.96
C ILE A 56 -3.88 -11.47 10.17
N ILE A 57 -4.71 -12.23 10.87
CA ILE A 57 -5.65 -13.21 10.31
C ILE A 57 -7.07 -12.68 10.50
#